data_AF-A0A0W1AQX4-F1
#
_entry.id   AF-A0A0W1AQX4-F1
#
_cell.length_a   1.000
_cell.length_b   1.000
_cell.length_c   1.000
_cell.angle_alpha   90.00
_cell.angle_beta   90.00
_cell.angle_gamma   90.00
#
_symmetry.space_group_name_H-M   'P 1'
#
loop_
_entity.id
_entity.type
_entity.pdbx_description
1 polymer ?
#
loop_
_entity_poly.entity_id
_entity_poly.type
_entity_poly.pdbx_seq_one_letter_code
_entity_poly.pdbx_strand_id
1 'polypeptide(L)'
;MSKTKLWGRETIWFDRGVCDLVEQATQALGYSNRKIASGAGHDAQFVASFLPSAMVFVPSVNGKSHCEEELTSYEDCEKGVNVFLRNGDVIVVKIIRVT
;
A
#
# COMPACT_ATOMS: atom_id res chain seq x y z
N MET A 1 -14.25 0.72 -37.37
CA MET A 1 -13.51 -0.42 -36.78
C MET A 1 -13.95 -0.58 -35.34
N SER A 2 -14.41 -1.79 -34.96
CA SER A 2 -14.76 -2.11 -33.56
C SER A 2 -13.48 -2.41 -32.76
N LYS A 3 -13.39 -1.90 -31.53
CA LYS A 3 -12.28 -2.19 -30.60
C LYS A 3 -12.72 -3.28 -29.63
N THR A 4 -11.99 -4.39 -29.57
CA THR A 4 -12.18 -5.44 -28.56
C THR A 4 -11.29 -5.16 -27.36
N LYS A 5 -11.86 -5.13 -26.16
CA LYS A 5 -11.10 -5.03 -24.91
C LYS A 5 -10.40 -6.36 -24.65
N LEU A 6 -9.07 -6.38 -24.71
CA LEU A 6 -8.27 -7.59 -24.44
C LEU A 6 -7.96 -7.78 -22.96
N TRP A 7 -7.86 -6.69 -22.21
CA TRP A 7 -7.48 -6.72 -20.79
C TRP A 7 -8.09 -5.55 -20.01
N GLY A 8 -8.30 -5.76 -18.73
CA GLY A 8 -8.68 -4.73 -17.79
C GLY A 8 -8.87 -5.31 -16.39
N ARG A 9 -8.82 -4.43 -15.40
CA ARG A 9 -9.00 -4.74 -13.99
C ARG A 9 -9.96 -3.73 -13.40
N GLU A 10 -10.87 -4.19 -12.56
CA GLU A 10 -11.71 -3.30 -11.78
C GLU A 10 -10.95 -2.73 -10.60
N THR A 11 -11.38 -1.56 -10.14
CA THR A 11 -10.93 -0.98 -8.88
C THR A 11 -11.35 -1.90 -7.74
N ILE A 12 -10.39 -2.27 -6.88
CA ILE A 12 -10.65 -3.07 -5.70
C ILE A 12 -10.46 -2.18 -4.47
N TRP A 13 -11.40 -2.28 -3.54
CA TRP A 13 -11.29 -1.69 -2.22
C TRP A 13 -10.79 -2.74 -1.25
N PHE A 14 -9.78 -2.38 -0.47
CA PHE A 14 -9.29 -3.22 0.62
C PHE A 14 -10.30 -3.31 1.76
N ASP A 15 -10.16 -4.36 2.58
CA ASP A 15 -11.06 -4.58 3.71
C ASP A 15 -10.95 -3.41 4.70
N ARG A 16 -12.11 -2.85 5.08
CA ARG A 16 -12.15 -1.67 5.96
C ARG A 16 -11.59 -1.97 7.35
N GLY A 17 -11.90 -3.15 7.91
CA GLY A 17 -11.41 -3.55 9.22
C GLY A 17 -9.89 -3.69 9.22
N VAL A 18 -9.32 -4.30 8.19
CA VAL A 18 -7.85 -4.41 8.06
C VAL A 18 -7.20 -3.04 7.85
N CYS A 19 -7.82 -2.15 7.07
CA CYS A 19 -7.33 -0.78 6.91
C CYS A 19 -7.37 0.01 8.24
N ASP A 20 -8.41 -0.17 9.05
CA ASP A 20 -8.53 0.50 10.35
C ASP A 20 -7.51 -0.05 11.36
N LEU A 21 -7.18 -1.34 11.31
CA LEU A 21 -6.09 -1.92 12.10
C LEU A 21 -4.73 -1.31 11.73
N VAL A 22 -4.47 -1.12 10.43
CA VAL A 22 -3.24 -0.43 9.96
C VAL A 22 -3.19 1.00 10.50
N GLU A 23 -4.30 1.74 10.43
CA GLU A 23 -4.38 3.10 10.95
C GLU A 23 -4.13 3.15 12.46
N GLN A 24 -4.77 2.27 13.23
CA GLN A 24 -4.57 2.17 14.69
C GLN A 24 -3.11 1.83 15.06
N ALA A 25 -2.47 0.90 14.35
CA ALA A 25 -1.06 0.60 14.58
C ALA A 25 -0.16 1.80 14.30
N THR A 26 -0.45 2.53 13.23
CA THR A 26 0.29 3.74 12.86
C THR A 26 0.14 4.85 13.90
N GLN A 27 -1.07 5.04 14.42
CA GLN A 27 -1.35 5.99 15.51
C GLN A 27 -0.67 5.58 16.81
N ALA A 28 -0.68 4.29 17.17
CA ALA A 28 -0.04 3.78 18.38
C ALA A 28 1.50 3.96 18.36
N LEU A 29 2.10 3.96 17.17
CA LEU A 29 3.53 4.24 16.97
C LEU A 29 3.84 5.75 16.88
N GLY A 30 2.82 6.62 16.90
CA GLY A 30 2.98 8.07 16.82
C GLY A 30 3.37 8.59 15.44
N TYR A 31 3.13 7.82 14.38
CA TYR A 31 3.46 8.24 13.01
C TYR A 31 2.31 9.00 12.36
N SER A 32 2.64 10.04 11.60
CA SER A 32 1.68 10.72 10.74
C SER A 32 1.22 9.78 9.62
N ASN A 33 -0.07 9.84 9.28
CA ASN A 33 -0.64 8.96 8.27
C ASN A 33 -1.86 9.60 7.59
N ARG A 34 -2.24 9.03 6.45
CA ARG A 34 -3.48 9.32 5.74
C ARG A 34 -3.89 8.09 4.93
N LYS A 35 -5.19 7.87 4.77
CA LYS A 35 -5.73 6.87 3.84
C LYS A 35 -5.55 7.37 2.40
N ILE A 36 -5.06 6.50 1.51
CA ILE A 36 -4.88 6.80 0.08
C ILE A 36 -5.34 5.62 -0.78
N ALA A 37 -5.80 5.91 -2.00
CA ALA A 37 -5.96 4.89 -3.03
C ALA A 37 -4.65 4.69 -3.77
N SER A 38 -4.28 3.44 -4.07
CA SER A 38 -3.12 3.18 -4.93
C SER A 38 -3.46 3.45 -6.40
N GLY A 39 -2.63 4.24 -7.06
CA GLY A 39 -2.72 4.45 -8.51
C GLY A 39 -2.05 3.33 -9.34
N ALA A 40 -1.33 2.41 -8.71
CA ALA A 40 -0.61 1.33 -9.37
C ALA A 40 -1.21 -0.05 -9.04
N GLY A 41 -1.10 -0.98 -10.00
CA GLY A 41 -1.49 -2.37 -9.78
C GLY A 41 -0.50 -3.09 -8.86
N HIS A 42 -1.01 -3.91 -7.94
CA HIS A 42 -0.22 -4.69 -6.98
C HIS A 42 -0.76 -6.10 -6.82
N ASP A 43 0.08 -7.03 -6.37
CA ASP A 43 -0.33 -8.40 -6.08
C ASP A 43 -1.45 -8.44 -5.02
N ALA A 44 -1.39 -7.53 -4.05
CA ALA A 44 -2.42 -7.32 -3.04
C ALA A 44 -3.83 -7.11 -3.65
N GLN A 45 -3.92 -6.53 -4.85
CA GLN A 45 -5.20 -6.38 -5.54
C GLN A 45 -5.81 -7.74 -5.94
N PHE A 46 -4.98 -8.74 -6.27
CA PHE A 46 -5.46 -10.11 -6.48
C PHE A 46 -5.85 -10.75 -5.16
N VAL A 47 -5.00 -10.61 -4.13
CA VAL A 47 -5.24 -11.20 -2.80
C VAL A 47 -6.54 -10.70 -2.17
N ALA A 48 -6.84 -9.40 -2.32
CA ALA A 48 -8.06 -8.78 -1.82
C ALA A 48 -9.36 -9.37 -2.37
N SER A 49 -9.31 -10.13 -3.46
CA SER A 49 -10.47 -10.86 -3.98
C SER A 49 -10.77 -12.16 -3.23
N PHE A 50 -9.85 -12.62 -2.37
CA PHE A 50 -9.94 -13.91 -1.66
C PHE A 50 -9.86 -13.76 -0.15
N LEU A 51 -9.13 -12.78 0.36
CA LEU A 51 -8.86 -12.60 1.78
C LEU A 51 -8.90 -11.12 2.19
N PRO A 52 -9.34 -10.79 3.42
CA PRO A 52 -9.16 -9.47 3.99
C PRO A 52 -7.69 -9.06 3.93
N SER A 53 -7.41 -7.90 3.36
CA SER A 53 -6.05 -7.39 3.16
C SER A 53 -6.07 -5.88 3.16
N ALA A 54 -4.90 -5.28 3.37
CA ALA A 54 -4.65 -3.84 3.26
C ALA A 54 -3.19 -3.62 2.86
N MET A 55 -2.87 -2.42 2.40
CA MET A 55 -1.51 -2.05 2.05
C MET A 55 -0.98 -0.95 2.97
N VAL A 56 0.27 -1.10 3.40
CA VAL A 56 1.01 -0.02 4.08
C VAL A 56 1.92 0.65 3.06
N PHE A 57 1.79 1.98 2.93
CA PHE A 57 2.64 2.81 2.07
C PHE A 57 3.59 3.65 2.92
N VAL A 58 4.82 3.81 2.42
CA VAL A 58 5.82 4.75 2.95
C VAL A 58 6.28 5.68 1.83
N PRO A 59 6.64 6.95 2.15
CA PRO A 59 6.98 7.93 1.12
C PRO A 59 8.29 7.59 0.42
N SER A 60 8.36 7.89 -0.87
CA SER A 60 9.61 7.88 -1.64
C SER A 60 9.96 9.30 -2.03
N VAL A 61 11.26 9.62 -2.09
CA VAL A 61 11.76 10.96 -2.41
C VAL A 61 11.20 11.41 -3.77
N ASN A 62 10.50 12.55 -3.76
CA ASN A 62 9.81 13.11 -4.94
C ASN A 62 8.79 12.18 -5.61
N GLY A 63 8.30 11.14 -4.93
CA GLY A 63 7.32 10.19 -5.47
C GLY A 63 7.81 9.41 -6.70
N LYS A 64 9.13 9.34 -6.91
CA LYS A 64 9.75 8.60 -8.01
C LYS A 64 9.56 7.10 -7.83
N SER A 65 9.40 6.39 -8.95
CA SER A 65 9.39 4.94 -8.99
C SER A 65 9.74 4.40 -10.38
N HIS A 66 10.27 3.17 -10.46
CA HIS A 66 10.73 2.52 -11.70
C HIS A 66 11.82 3.33 -12.42
N CYS A 67 12.68 4.00 -11.64
CA CYS A 67 13.85 4.71 -12.12
C CYS A 67 15.00 4.57 -11.12
N GLU A 68 16.23 4.85 -11.57
CA GLU A 68 17.44 4.66 -10.76
C GLU A 68 17.48 5.59 -9.53
N GLU A 69 16.80 6.73 -9.60
CA GLU A 69 16.71 7.70 -8.50
C GLU A 69 15.52 7.44 -7.56
N GLU A 70 14.84 6.30 -7.71
CA GLU A 70 13.86 5.83 -6.73
C GLU A 70 14.56 5.61 -5.38
N LEU A 71 14.12 6.34 -4.36
CA LEU A 71 14.72 6.29 -3.04
C LEU A 71 13.65 6.42 -1.96
N THR A 72 13.68 5.51 -1.00
CA THR A 72 12.95 5.62 0.27
C THR A 72 13.98 5.57 1.39
N SER A 73 13.87 6.46 2.38
CA SER A 73 14.80 6.49 3.51
C SER A 73 14.72 5.19 4.32
N TYR A 74 15.80 4.82 5.01
CA TYR A 74 15.76 3.65 5.89
C TYR A 74 14.79 3.87 7.04
N GLU A 75 14.70 5.10 7.55
CA GLU A 75 13.79 5.50 8.61
C GLU A 75 12.33 5.33 8.19
N ASP A 76 11.97 5.70 6.95
CA ASP A 76 10.61 5.51 6.46
C ASP A 76 10.32 4.03 6.16
N CYS A 77 11.29 3.27 5.65
CA CYS A 77 11.16 1.81 5.52
C CYS A 77 10.90 1.15 6.88
N GLU A 78 11.67 1.54 7.90
CA GLU A 78 11.54 1.04 9.27
C GLU A 78 10.14 1.31 9.83
N LYS A 79 9.62 2.54 9.68
CA LYS A 79 8.25 2.88 10.10
C LYS A 79 7.21 1.96 9.45
N GLY A 80 7.34 1.70 8.15
CA GLY A 80 6.44 0.80 7.42
C GLY A 80 6.47 -0.63 7.97
N VAL A 81 7.67 -1.14 8.26
CA VAL A 81 7.86 -2.47 8.85
C VAL A 81 7.31 -2.53 10.29
N ASN A 82 7.53 -1.49 11.10
CA ASN A 82 7.00 -1.43 12.46
C ASN A 82 5.47 -1.47 12.50
N VAL A 83 4.80 -0.76 11.57
CA VAL A 83 3.33 -0.82 11.42
C VAL A 83 2.87 -2.23 11.07
N PHE A 84 3.57 -2.89 10.15
CA PHE A 84 3.24 -4.27 9.73
C PHE A 84 3.40 -5.28 10.86
N LEU A 85 4.54 -5.26 11.56
CA LEU A 85 4.85 -6.20 12.65
C LEU A 85 3.84 -6.11 13.80
N ARG A 86 3.26 -4.92 14.02
CA ARG A 86 2.29 -4.71 15.09
C ARG A 86 0.95 -5.42 14.86
N ASN A 87 0.57 -5.63 13.60
CA ASN A 87 -0.77 -6.12 13.26
C ASN A 87 -0.85 -7.60 12.91
N GLY A 88 0.27 -8.29 12.66
CA GLY A 88 0.35 -9.77 12.51
C GLY A 88 -0.37 -10.40 11.30
N ASP A 89 -1.47 -9.81 10.85
CA ASP A 89 -2.45 -10.36 9.90
C ASP A 89 -2.62 -9.48 8.64
N VAL A 90 -1.84 -8.39 8.51
CA VAL A 90 -1.91 -7.51 7.33
C VAL A 90 -1.11 -8.14 6.20
N ILE A 91 -1.76 -8.43 5.07
CA ILE A 91 -1.07 -8.99 3.90
C ILE A 91 -0.70 -7.84 2.96
N VAL A 92 0.62 -7.54 2.92
CA VAL A 92 1.37 -6.62 2.03
C VAL A 92 1.77 -5.26 2.63
N VAL A 93 3.07 -5.11 2.90
CA VAL A 93 3.75 -3.80 2.94
C VAL A 93 4.20 -3.48 1.53
N LYS A 94 3.73 -2.37 0.96
CA LYS A 94 4.36 -1.84 -0.24
C LYS A 94 5.06 -0.54 0.12
N ILE A 95 6.37 -0.65 0.24
CA ILE A 95 7.26 0.47 0.02
C ILE A 95 7.02 0.89 -1.44
N ILE A 96 6.83 2.19 -1.69
CA ILE A 96 6.82 2.89 -2.99
C ILE A 96 5.47 3.56 -3.39
N ARG A 97 5.62 4.88 -3.57
CA ARG A 97 4.77 5.89 -4.21
C ARG A 97 3.75 6.61 -3.31
N VAL A 98 4.26 7.62 -2.60
CA VAL A 98 3.50 8.85 -2.33
C VAL A 98 4.01 9.91 -3.30
N THR A 99 3.21 10.26 -4.31
CA THR A 99 3.23 11.62 -4.87
C THR A 99 2.36 12.52 -4.01
#